data_AF-A0A7J5ATQ7-F1
#
_entry.id   AF-A0A7J5ATQ7-F1
#
_cell.length_a   1.000
_cell.length_b   1.000
_cell.length_c   1.000
_cell.angle_alpha   90.00
_cell.angle_beta   90.00
_cell.angle_gamma   90.00
#
_symmetry.space_group_name_H-M   'P 1'
#
loop_
_entity.id
_entity.type
_entity.pdbx_description
1 polymer ?
#
loop_
_entity_poly.entity_id
_entity_poly.type
_entity_poly.pdbx_seq_one_letter_code
_entity_poly.pdbx_strand_id
1 'polypeptide(L)'
;MDSNLFSRRRAERFAQLLDEANGGRRHHVRSRADDQLATLVAVGQRLPAAPPAVEMDPEFRTGLRAMLLATAEREGIGAPAAVTTEPSSRRSAADAGRNRLLPAVTARRARARGAILVGVAAGAVALSGISAASENAVPGDALYGMKRSTERAQLALASSDVSRGQLFLDFARTRLAEAAALRGNEDGFSAVLDDMDADTRQGVRLLTTAATQRSDPAALDAVNSFLTGQRRAVGGLLDGASRAERDRTRRSLALLDAARKRSDALRAAIACGGPAPVGSDALGPAPATCPGDR
;
A
#
# COMPACT_ATOMS: atom_id res chain seq x y z
N MET A 1 0.77 0.43 -37.52
CA MET A 1 1.38 0.25 -36.18
C MET A 1 0.46 -0.60 -35.31
N ASP A 2 -0.05 -1.72 -35.85
CA ASP A 2 -1.29 -2.34 -35.34
C ASP A 2 -1.06 -3.64 -34.56
N SER A 3 0.16 -4.19 -34.61
CA SER A 3 0.51 -5.52 -34.08
C SER A 3 0.34 -5.67 -32.56
N ASN A 4 0.56 -4.61 -31.78
CA ASN A 4 0.51 -4.66 -30.31
C ASN A 4 -0.93 -4.76 -29.77
N LEU A 5 -1.88 -4.06 -30.41
CA LEU A 5 -3.30 -4.13 -30.01
C LEU A 5 -3.90 -5.51 -30.34
N PHE A 6 -3.50 -6.12 -31.46
CA PHE A 6 -3.86 -7.50 -31.79
C PHE A 6 -3.22 -8.53 -30.85
N SER A 7 -2.05 -8.24 -30.29
CA SER A 7 -1.42 -9.10 -29.28
C SER A 7 -2.18 -9.05 -27.95
N ARG A 8 -2.56 -7.84 -27.49
CA ARG A 8 -3.27 -7.63 -26.22
C ARG A 8 -4.66 -8.28 -26.21
N ARG A 9 -5.48 -8.03 -27.25
CA ARG A 9 -6.82 -8.66 -27.34
C ARG A 9 -6.75 -10.19 -27.40
N ARG A 10 -5.71 -10.74 -28.04
CA ARG A 10 -5.49 -12.21 -28.07
C ARG A 10 -5.09 -12.74 -26.69
N ALA A 11 -4.26 -12.03 -25.95
CA ALA A 11 -3.87 -12.40 -24.59
C ALA A 11 -5.07 -12.36 -23.62
N GLU A 12 -5.91 -11.33 -23.70
CA GLU A 12 -7.15 -11.22 -22.91
C GLU A 12 -8.11 -12.36 -23.26
N ARG A 13 -8.30 -12.64 -24.56
CA ARG A 13 -9.16 -13.76 -24.99
C ARG A 13 -8.62 -15.11 -24.54
N PHE A 14 -7.29 -15.30 -24.56
CA PHE A 14 -6.65 -16.49 -24.05
C PHE A 14 -6.90 -16.68 -22.55
N ALA A 15 -6.73 -15.62 -21.74
CA ALA A 15 -7.00 -15.66 -20.30
C ALA A 15 -8.46 -16.04 -19.99
N GLN A 16 -9.40 -15.48 -20.75
CA GLN A 16 -10.82 -15.80 -20.61
C GLN A 16 -11.11 -17.28 -20.95
N LEU A 17 -10.58 -17.78 -22.06
CA LEU A 17 -10.76 -19.19 -22.46
C LEU A 17 -10.11 -20.14 -21.44
N LEU A 18 -8.98 -19.77 -20.85
CA LEU A 18 -8.31 -20.56 -19.82
C LEU A 18 -9.14 -20.60 -18.52
N ASP A 19 -9.77 -19.49 -18.11
CA ASP A 19 -10.65 -19.43 -16.94
C ASP A 19 -11.92 -20.26 -17.16
N GLU A 20 -12.57 -20.12 -18.32
CA GLU A 20 -13.73 -20.93 -18.70
C GLU A 20 -13.40 -22.44 -18.69
N ALA A 21 -12.23 -22.81 -19.20
CA ALA A 21 -11.78 -24.19 -19.26
C ALA A 21 -11.44 -24.77 -17.86
N ASN A 22 -11.19 -23.91 -16.86
CA ASN A 22 -10.96 -24.29 -15.47
C ASN A 22 -12.21 -24.15 -14.57
N GLY A 23 -13.40 -23.95 -15.16
CA GLY A 23 -14.68 -23.89 -14.44
C GLY A 23 -15.21 -22.47 -14.16
N GLY A 24 -14.57 -21.44 -14.74
CA GLY A 24 -15.04 -20.05 -14.70
C GLY A 24 -16.35 -19.81 -15.47
N ARG A 25 -16.86 -18.57 -15.40
CA ARG A 25 -18.10 -18.17 -16.09
C ARG A 25 -17.89 -18.13 -17.61
N ARG A 26 -18.79 -18.78 -18.36
CA ARG A 26 -18.78 -18.78 -19.84
C ARG A 26 -19.17 -17.42 -20.40
N HIS A 27 -18.38 -16.87 -21.31
CA HIS A 27 -18.70 -15.64 -22.02
C HIS A 27 -19.13 -15.94 -23.47
N HIS A 28 -20.27 -15.38 -23.89
CA HIS A 28 -20.95 -15.73 -25.15
C HIS A 28 -20.36 -15.10 -26.43
N VAL A 29 -19.09 -14.71 -26.44
CA VAL A 29 -18.44 -14.12 -27.63
C VAL A 29 -17.55 -15.18 -28.26
N ARG A 30 -17.86 -15.66 -29.48
CA ARG A 30 -16.95 -16.54 -30.24
C ARG A 30 -16.13 -15.70 -31.23
N SER A 31 -14.83 -15.93 -31.27
CA SER A 31 -13.89 -15.29 -32.19
C SER A 31 -13.19 -16.33 -33.06
N ARG A 32 -12.78 -15.95 -34.28
CA ARG A 32 -11.90 -16.81 -35.12
C ARG A 32 -10.56 -17.13 -34.46
N ALA A 33 -10.14 -16.35 -33.46
CA ALA A 33 -8.93 -16.61 -32.70
C ALA A 33 -9.08 -17.78 -31.70
N ASP A 34 -10.30 -18.21 -31.38
CA ASP A 34 -10.55 -19.22 -30.36
C ASP A 34 -9.96 -20.58 -30.74
N ASP A 35 -10.05 -20.96 -32.03
CA ASP A 35 -9.47 -22.20 -32.55
C ASP A 35 -7.94 -22.21 -32.44
N GLN A 36 -7.29 -21.05 -32.63
CA GLN A 36 -5.84 -20.89 -32.48
C GLN A 36 -5.40 -20.92 -31.01
N LEU A 37 -6.25 -20.40 -30.11
CA LEU A 37 -5.98 -20.34 -28.67
C LEU A 37 -6.31 -21.65 -27.95
N ALA A 38 -7.20 -22.48 -28.50
CA ALA A 38 -7.61 -23.76 -27.92
C ALA A 38 -6.42 -24.68 -27.63
N THR A 39 -5.42 -24.72 -28.53
CA THR A 39 -4.18 -25.50 -28.31
C THR A 39 -3.40 -24.98 -27.10
N LEU A 40 -3.25 -23.67 -26.94
CA LEU A 40 -2.56 -23.06 -25.80
C LEU A 40 -3.33 -23.28 -24.50
N VAL A 41 -4.66 -23.25 -24.54
CA VAL A 41 -5.52 -23.51 -23.37
C VAL A 41 -5.35 -24.96 -22.93
N ALA A 42 -5.33 -25.90 -23.88
CA ALA A 42 -5.09 -27.31 -23.58
C ALA A 42 -3.70 -27.56 -22.96
N VAL A 43 -2.66 -26.81 -23.38
CA VAL A 43 -1.34 -26.85 -22.71
C VAL A 43 -1.44 -26.30 -21.29
N GLY A 44 -2.11 -25.15 -21.12
CA GLY A 44 -2.35 -24.53 -19.81
C GLY A 44 -3.07 -25.45 -18.81
N GLN A 45 -4.03 -26.24 -19.27
CA GLN A 45 -4.74 -27.22 -18.43
C GLN A 45 -3.90 -28.45 -18.06
N ARG A 46 -2.86 -28.78 -18.84
CA ARG A 46 -1.97 -29.91 -18.57
C ARG A 46 -0.83 -29.57 -17.60
N LEU A 47 -0.43 -28.30 -17.53
CA LEU A 47 0.61 -27.84 -16.60
C LEU A 47 0.29 -28.14 -15.12
N PRO A 48 -0.94 -27.91 -14.61
CA PRO A 48 -1.31 -28.26 -13.24
C PRO A 48 -1.42 -29.75 -12.95
N ALA A 49 -1.37 -30.63 -13.96
CA ALA A 49 -1.56 -32.07 -13.77
C ALA A 49 -0.37 -32.75 -13.06
N ALA A 50 0.78 -32.07 -13.00
CA ALA A 50 1.96 -32.50 -12.25
C ALA A 50 2.50 -31.31 -11.43
N PRO A 51 1.77 -30.85 -10.41
CA PRO A 51 2.29 -29.80 -9.56
C PRO A 51 3.51 -30.36 -8.83
N PRO A 52 4.64 -29.62 -8.75
CA PRO A 52 5.67 -29.99 -7.80
C PRO A 52 5.03 -30.03 -6.42
N ALA A 53 5.34 -31.07 -5.64
CA ALA A 53 4.92 -31.14 -4.24
C ALA A 53 5.69 -30.08 -3.45
N VAL A 54 5.23 -28.82 -3.54
CA VAL A 54 5.69 -27.72 -2.72
C VAL A 54 4.87 -27.77 -1.45
N GLU A 55 5.26 -28.66 -0.54
CA GLU A 55 4.70 -28.67 0.81
C GLU A 55 5.38 -27.57 1.63
N MET A 56 4.56 -26.66 2.16
CA MET A 56 5.04 -25.68 3.12
C MET A 56 5.36 -26.39 4.43
N ASP A 57 6.57 -26.20 4.94
CA ASP A 57 7.00 -26.75 6.21
C ASP A 57 5.94 -26.50 7.33
N PRO A 58 5.44 -27.54 8.01
CA PRO A 58 4.39 -27.40 9.01
C PRO A 58 4.75 -26.48 10.17
N GLU A 59 6.02 -26.44 10.56
CA GLU A 59 6.50 -25.54 11.62
C GLU A 59 6.46 -24.09 11.15
N PHE A 60 6.97 -23.80 9.95
CA PHE A 60 6.83 -22.49 9.33
C PHE A 60 5.37 -22.04 9.23
N ARG A 61 4.47 -22.91 8.77
CA ARG A 61 3.03 -22.59 8.66
C ARG A 61 2.42 -22.24 10.00
N THR A 62 2.75 -23.02 11.03
CA THR A 62 2.25 -22.83 12.39
C THR A 62 2.82 -21.55 13.01
N GLY A 63 4.11 -21.29 12.82
CA GLY A 63 4.78 -20.06 13.26
C GLY A 63 4.22 -18.81 12.59
N LEU A 64 3.99 -18.85 11.28
CA LEU A 64 3.36 -17.76 10.53
C LEU A 64 1.93 -17.49 11.03
N ARG A 65 1.14 -18.54 11.26
CA ARG A 65 -0.21 -18.40 11.82
C ARG A 65 -0.19 -17.73 13.20
N ALA A 66 0.71 -18.16 14.08
CA ALA A 66 0.85 -17.58 15.41
C ALA A 66 1.26 -16.10 15.36
N MET A 67 2.24 -15.77 14.50
CA MET A 67 2.68 -14.39 14.28
C MET A 67 1.53 -13.49 13.78
N LEU A 68 0.75 -13.97 12.81
CA LEU A 68 -0.37 -13.22 12.24
C LEU A 68 -1.51 -13.00 13.26
N LEU A 69 -1.84 -14.02 14.06
CA LEU A 69 -2.83 -13.89 15.14
C LEU A 69 -2.37 -12.91 16.22
N ALA A 70 -1.11 -13.00 16.66
CA ALA A 70 -0.55 -12.07 17.63
C ALA A 70 -0.50 -10.62 17.11
N THR A 71 -0.25 -10.45 15.81
CA THR A 71 -0.29 -9.12 15.15
C THR A 71 -1.72 -8.58 15.14
N ALA A 72 -2.71 -9.40 14.77
CA ALA A 72 -4.12 -9.01 14.78
C ALA A 72 -4.61 -8.60 16.18
N GLU A 73 -4.20 -9.33 17.23
CA GLU A 73 -4.51 -8.99 18.61
C GLU A 73 -3.87 -7.67 19.05
N ARG A 74 -2.58 -7.49 18.74
CA ARG A 74 -1.85 -6.24 19.03
C ARG A 74 -2.45 -5.02 18.34
N GLU A 75 -2.98 -5.20 17.13
CA GLU A 75 -3.58 -4.13 16.32
C GLU A 75 -5.10 -3.98 16.53
N GLY A 76 -5.73 -4.83 17.37
CA GLY A 76 -7.17 -4.77 17.64
C GLY A 76 -8.05 -5.12 16.44
N ILE A 77 -7.52 -5.84 15.45
CA ILE A 77 -8.26 -6.21 14.24
C ILE A 77 -9.33 -7.24 14.62
N GLY A 78 -10.61 -6.86 14.44
CA GLY A 78 -11.75 -7.72 14.78
C GLY A 78 -12.33 -7.49 16.18
N ALA A 79 -11.78 -6.56 16.97
CA ALA A 79 -12.48 -6.08 18.15
C ALA A 79 -13.69 -5.24 17.70
N PRO A 80 -14.93 -5.56 18.12
CA PRO A 80 -16.05 -4.67 17.89
C PRO A 80 -15.72 -3.33 18.55
N ALA A 81 -15.96 -2.22 17.84
CA ALA A 81 -15.84 -0.89 18.41
C ALA A 81 -16.69 -0.87 19.69
N ALA A 82 -16.03 -0.88 20.85
CA ALA A 82 -16.70 -0.73 22.13
C ALA A 82 -17.31 0.67 22.11
N VAL A 83 -18.61 0.73 21.84
CA VAL A 83 -19.42 1.93 21.97
C VAL A 83 -19.22 2.38 23.41
N THR A 84 -18.48 3.47 23.57
CA THR A 84 -18.18 4.05 24.87
C THR A 84 -19.46 4.73 25.34
N THR A 85 -20.34 3.98 25.99
CA THR A 85 -21.36 4.57 26.86
C THR A 85 -20.66 4.99 28.14
N GLU A 86 -20.25 6.26 28.16
CA GLU A 86 -19.94 7.06 29.34
C GLU A 86 -20.80 6.68 30.57
N PRO A 87 -20.22 6.22 31.69
CA PRO A 87 -20.88 6.30 32.97
C PRO A 87 -20.57 7.67 33.59
N SER A 88 -21.61 8.50 33.58
CA SER A 88 -21.68 9.79 34.25
C SER A 88 -21.13 9.74 35.68
N SER A 89 -20.18 10.65 35.94
CA SER A 89 -19.65 10.98 37.25
C SER A 89 -20.76 11.27 38.28
N ARG A 90 -20.84 10.48 39.34
CA ARG A 90 -21.40 10.94 40.62
C ARG A 90 -20.49 10.57 41.78
N ARG A 91 -20.11 11.65 42.46
CA ARG A 91 -19.46 11.76 43.77
C ARG A 91 -20.11 10.84 44.81
N SER A 92 -19.28 10.19 45.63
CA SER A 92 -19.43 10.23 47.09
C SER A 92 -18.14 9.81 47.78
N ALA A 93 -17.85 10.52 48.87
CA ALA A 93 -16.71 10.35 49.75
C ALA A 93 -16.98 9.30 50.84
N ALA A 94 -15.89 8.93 51.53
CA ALA A 94 -15.79 8.37 52.89
C ALA A 94 -15.36 6.88 53.03
N ASP A 95 -14.12 6.74 53.53
CA ASP A 95 -13.74 6.07 54.78
C ASP A 95 -12.94 4.74 54.76
N ALA A 96 -12.10 4.68 55.81
CA ALA A 96 -10.99 3.84 56.24
C ALA A 96 -10.96 2.32 55.99
N GLY A 97 -9.73 1.76 55.96
CA GLY A 97 -9.51 0.33 56.30
C GLY A 97 -8.18 -0.34 55.95
N ARG A 98 -7.12 -0.06 56.73
CA ARG A 98 -6.03 -0.96 57.24
C ARG A 98 -5.54 -2.20 56.42
N ASN A 99 -4.22 -2.17 56.17
CA ASN A 99 -3.20 -3.24 56.20
C ASN A 99 -3.58 -4.73 55.97
N ARG A 100 -2.87 -5.36 55.01
CA ARG A 100 -2.30 -6.72 55.13
C ARG A 100 -1.10 -6.96 54.17
N LEU A 101 0.09 -6.85 54.74
CA LEU A 101 1.23 -7.80 54.69
C LEU A 101 1.47 -8.65 53.41
N LEU A 102 2.46 -8.23 52.60
CA LEU A 102 3.61 -8.91 51.93
C LEU A 102 3.67 -10.47 51.90
N PRO A 103 4.28 -11.14 50.86
CA PRO A 103 5.67 -10.88 50.47
C PRO A 103 6.10 -11.04 48.99
N ALA A 104 7.34 -10.58 48.78
CA ALA A 104 8.12 -10.62 47.56
C ALA A 104 8.58 -12.03 47.16
N VAL A 105 8.55 -12.31 45.85
CA VAL A 105 9.39 -13.36 45.23
C VAL A 105 10.03 -12.79 43.96
N THR A 106 11.24 -12.29 44.17
CA THR A 106 12.44 -12.34 43.31
C THR A 106 12.31 -12.05 41.82
N ALA A 107 12.97 -10.95 41.45
CA ALA A 107 13.58 -10.76 40.16
C ALA A 107 14.35 -12.00 39.68
N ARG A 108 14.02 -12.47 38.46
CA ARG A 108 14.95 -13.19 37.59
C ARG A 108 14.95 -12.53 36.22
N ARG A 109 15.72 -11.43 36.12
CA ARG A 109 16.40 -11.09 34.86
C ARG A 109 17.40 -12.21 34.54
N ALA A 110 17.70 -12.32 33.25
CA ALA A 110 18.70 -13.19 32.62
C ALA A 110 18.22 -14.59 32.23
N ARG A 111 17.60 -14.68 31.04
CA ARG A 111 18.21 -15.28 29.83
C ARG A 111 17.20 -15.20 28.67
N ALA A 112 17.20 -14.07 27.98
CA ALA A 112 16.70 -13.97 26.62
C ALA A 112 17.86 -13.47 25.73
N ARG A 113 18.91 -14.29 25.66
CA ARG A 113 19.88 -14.24 24.57
C ARG A 113 19.49 -15.39 23.64
N GLY A 114 18.96 -15.08 22.48
CA GLY A 114 18.58 -16.09 21.49
C GLY A 114 17.59 -15.56 20.47
N ALA A 115 18.12 -14.84 19.49
CA ALA A 115 17.57 -14.67 18.13
C ALA A 115 16.09 -14.23 17.98
N ILE A 116 15.85 -12.92 18.03
CA ILE A 116 14.85 -12.29 17.15
C ILE A 116 15.59 -11.26 16.30
N LEU A 117 16.35 -11.76 15.33
CA LEU A 117 17.05 -10.95 14.33
C LEU A 117 17.00 -11.65 12.97
N VAL A 118 15.81 -12.07 12.51
CA VAL A 118 15.53 -12.19 11.08
C VAL A 118 14.02 -11.98 10.91
N GLY A 119 13.62 -10.98 10.14
CA GLY A 119 12.20 -10.81 9.82
C GLY A 119 11.75 -9.48 9.23
N VAL A 120 12.65 -8.52 8.96
CA VAL A 120 12.26 -7.24 8.31
C VAL A 120 12.56 -7.24 6.80
N ALA A 121 13.32 -8.21 6.28
CA ALA A 121 13.69 -8.25 4.85
C ALA A 121 12.91 -9.27 4.00
N ALA A 122 12.09 -10.14 4.59
CA ALA A 122 11.43 -11.25 3.87
C ALA A 122 9.96 -10.99 3.48
N GLY A 123 9.38 -9.84 3.83
CA GLY A 123 7.99 -9.51 3.48
C GLY A 123 7.80 -9.05 2.04
N ALA A 124 8.83 -8.47 1.41
CA ALA A 124 8.73 -7.96 0.04
C ALA A 124 8.92 -9.05 -1.04
N VAL A 125 9.64 -10.13 -0.72
CA VAL A 125 10.02 -11.16 -1.71
C VAL A 125 9.06 -12.37 -1.73
N ALA A 126 8.21 -12.55 -0.72
CA ALA A 126 7.32 -13.71 -0.64
C ALA A 126 6.05 -13.60 -1.54
N LEU A 127 5.76 -12.45 -2.14
CA LEU A 127 4.62 -12.26 -3.06
C LEU A 127 5.00 -12.37 -4.55
N SER A 128 6.26 -12.66 -4.86
CA SER A 128 6.83 -12.64 -6.22
C SER A 128 6.25 -13.69 -7.18
N GLY A 129 5.57 -14.73 -6.67
CA GLY A 129 5.22 -15.90 -7.47
C GLY A 129 3.92 -15.81 -8.29
N ILE A 130 3.03 -14.84 -8.04
CA ILE A 130 1.64 -14.91 -8.54
C ILE A 130 1.29 -13.83 -9.60
N SER A 131 2.15 -12.82 -9.86
CA SER A 131 1.66 -11.58 -10.51
C SER A 131 2.43 -11.02 -11.72
N ALA A 132 3.35 -11.77 -12.35
CA ALA A 132 4.04 -11.25 -13.55
C ALA A 132 3.08 -10.94 -14.72
N ALA A 133 1.91 -11.60 -14.78
CA ALA A 133 0.93 -11.38 -15.85
C ALA A 133 0.02 -10.15 -15.63
N SER A 134 -0.23 -9.75 -14.38
CA SER A 134 -1.13 -8.62 -14.05
C SER A 134 -0.39 -7.30 -13.86
N GLU A 135 0.95 -7.31 -13.84
CA GLU A 135 1.78 -6.13 -13.58
C GLU A 135 1.53 -4.99 -14.57
N ASN A 136 1.21 -5.31 -15.83
CA ASN A 136 0.91 -4.33 -16.88
C ASN A 136 -0.59 -4.05 -17.07
N ALA A 137 -1.47 -4.65 -16.25
CA ALA A 137 -2.90 -4.41 -16.36
C ALA A 137 -3.23 -2.96 -15.97
N VAL A 138 -4.04 -2.28 -16.79
CA VAL A 138 -4.58 -0.94 -16.52
C VAL A 138 -6.08 -1.03 -16.24
N PRO A 139 -6.74 0.00 -15.68
CA PRO A 139 -8.19 0.00 -15.53
C PRO A 139 -8.93 -0.38 -16.80
N GLY A 140 -9.84 -1.35 -16.68
CA GLY A 140 -10.56 -1.95 -17.82
C GLY A 140 -10.04 -3.34 -18.22
N ASP A 141 -8.82 -3.71 -17.84
CA ASP A 141 -8.27 -5.03 -18.12
C ASP A 141 -8.83 -6.12 -17.19
N ALA A 142 -8.95 -7.34 -17.71
CA ALA A 142 -9.46 -8.50 -16.98
C ALA A 142 -8.68 -8.77 -15.67
N LEU A 143 -7.36 -8.56 -15.69
CA LEU A 143 -6.49 -8.79 -14.53
C LEU A 143 -6.31 -7.55 -13.62
N TYR A 144 -6.94 -6.41 -13.93
CA TYR A 144 -6.80 -5.20 -13.12
C TYR A 144 -7.39 -5.36 -11.71
N GLY A 145 -8.54 -6.05 -11.61
CA GLY A 145 -9.13 -6.39 -10.31
C GLY A 145 -8.20 -7.24 -9.44
N MET A 146 -7.41 -8.13 -10.07
CA MET A 146 -6.38 -8.92 -9.38
C MET A 146 -5.20 -8.05 -8.95
N LYS A 147 -4.71 -7.14 -9.79
CA LYS A 147 -3.69 -6.15 -9.36
C LYS A 147 -4.15 -5.41 -8.10
N ARG A 148 -5.34 -4.81 -8.13
CA ARG A 148 -5.88 -4.07 -6.97
C ARG A 148 -6.18 -4.96 -5.76
N SER A 149 -6.39 -6.26 -5.91
CA SER A 149 -6.51 -7.18 -4.76
C SER A 149 -5.16 -7.48 -4.12
N THR A 150 -4.11 -7.68 -4.93
CA THR A 150 -2.74 -7.89 -4.42
C THR A 150 -2.23 -6.69 -3.64
N GLU A 151 -2.48 -5.48 -4.11
CA GLU A 151 -2.11 -4.24 -3.41
C GLU A 151 -2.81 -4.10 -2.05
N ARG A 152 -4.10 -4.45 -1.99
CA ARG A 152 -4.84 -4.48 -0.71
C ARG A 152 -4.27 -5.50 0.25
N ALA A 153 -3.86 -6.67 -0.25
CA ALA A 153 -3.18 -7.68 0.57
C ALA A 153 -1.83 -7.17 1.09
N GLN A 154 -1.04 -6.49 0.24
CA GLN A 154 0.22 -5.86 0.66
C GLN A 154 -0.01 -4.83 1.77
N LEU A 155 -1.03 -3.97 1.65
CA LEU A 155 -1.38 -3.00 2.69
C LEU A 155 -1.81 -3.65 4.01
N ALA A 156 -2.57 -4.75 3.93
CA ALA A 156 -3.04 -5.51 5.10
C ALA A 156 -1.89 -6.24 5.82
N LEU A 157 -0.83 -6.62 5.10
CA LEU A 157 0.36 -7.27 5.66
C LEU A 157 1.42 -6.26 6.16
N ALA A 158 1.26 -4.98 5.85
CA ALA A 158 2.17 -3.94 6.31
C ALA A 158 1.98 -3.68 7.82
N SER A 159 3.00 -4.06 8.60
CA SER A 159 3.02 -4.02 10.07
C SER A 159 3.32 -2.64 10.68
N SER A 160 3.47 -1.60 9.86
CA SER A 160 3.73 -0.25 10.35
C SER A 160 3.21 0.82 9.39
N ASP A 161 2.89 2.00 9.93
CA ASP A 161 2.50 3.17 9.13
C ASP A 161 3.60 3.63 8.17
N VAL A 162 4.88 3.43 8.52
CA VAL A 162 6.00 3.75 7.63
C VAL A 162 6.00 2.80 6.42
N SER A 163 5.89 1.50 6.66
CA SER A 163 5.82 0.49 5.58
C SER A 163 4.58 0.68 4.71
N ARG A 164 3.42 0.94 5.33
CA ARG A 164 2.18 1.23 4.63
C ARG A 164 2.28 2.52 3.80
N GLY A 165 2.94 3.55 4.35
CA GLY A 165 3.20 4.80 3.67
C GLY A 165 4.07 4.61 2.42
N GLN A 166 5.13 3.81 2.52
CA GLN A 166 5.99 3.47 1.38
C GLN A 166 5.22 2.70 0.29
N LEU A 167 4.38 1.72 0.66
CA LEU A 167 3.54 0.99 -0.30
C LEU A 167 2.59 1.92 -1.08
N PHE A 168 1.96 2.90 -0.40
CA PHE A 168 1.15 3.89 -1.10
C PHE A 168 1.96 4.73 -2.10
N LEU A 169 3.20 5.11 -1.75
CA LEU A 169 4.08 5.80 -2.71
C LEU A 169 4.46 4.90 -3.89
N ASP A 170 4.62 3.59 -3.68
CA ASP A 170 4.85 2.63 -4.76
C ASP A 170 3.62 2.47 -5.65
N PHE A 171 2.41 2.42 -5.09
CA PHE A 171 1.18 2.40 -5.89
C PHE A 171 1.01 3.67 -6.70
N ALA A 172 1.36 4.84 -6.15
CA ALA A 172 1.38 6.08 -6.93
C ALA A 172 2.35 6.03 -8.13
N ARG A 173 3.51 5.35 -8.01
CA ARG A 173 4.41 5.12 -9.17
C ARG A 173 3.74 4.23 -10.21
N THR A 174 3.08 3.15 -9.77
CA THR A 174 2.34 2.24 -10.65
C THR A 174 1.20 2.94 -11.38
N ARG A 175 0.39 3.75 -10.69
CA ARG A 175 -0.69 4.54 -11.30
C ARG A 175 -0.15 5.50 -12.36
N LEU A 176 1.01 6.11 -12.13
CA LEU A 176 1.61 6.97 -13.15
C LEU A 176 1.94 6.21 -14.45
N ALA A 177 2.47 4.99 -14.35
CA ALA A 177 2.73 4.15 -15.51
C ALA A 177 1.43 3.75 -16.24
N GLU A 178 0.36 3.48 -15.49
CA GLU A 178 -0.96 3.17 -16.06
C GLU A 178 -1.58 4.39 -16.75
N ALA A 179 -1.42 5.60 -16.20
CA ALA A 179 -1.87 6.84 -16.84
C ALA A 179 -1.14 7.05 -18.17
N ALA A 180 0.18 6.79 -18.23
CA ALA A 180 0.94 6.88 -19.47
C ALA A 180 0.41 5.93 -20.56
N ALA A 181 -0.08 4.74 -20.18
CA ALA A 181 -0.67 3.76 -21.07
C ALA A 181 -2.10 4.11 -21.52
N LEU A 182 -2.79 5.00 -20.81
CA LEU A 182 -4.14 5.46 -21.11
C LEU A 182 -4.19 6.82 -21.83
N ARG A 183 -3.05 7.34 -22.33
CA ARG A 183 -3.04 8.56 -23.14
C ARG A 183 -4.00 8.47 -24.33
N GLY A 184 -4.75 9.54 -24.57
CA GLY A 184 -5.82 9.59 -25.57
C GLY A 184 -7.17 9.06 -25.10
N ASN A 185 -7.25 8.39 -23.93
CA ASN A 185 -8.49 8.13 -23.20
C ASN A 185 -8.56 9.12 -22.02
N GLU A 186 -9.15 10.30 -22.26
CA GLU A 186 -9.12 11.40 -21.29
C GLU A 186 -9.73 11.03 -19.93
N ASP A 187 -10.86 10.31 -19.92
CA ASP A 187 -11.53 9.88 -18.69
C ASP A 187 -10.66 8.87 -17.90
N GLY A 188 -10.11 7.87 -18.60
CA GLY A 188 -9.22 6.88 -17.99
C GLY A 188 -7.93 7.49 -17.46
N PHE A 189 -7.31 8.39 -18.24
CA PHE A 189 -6.12 9.14 -17.84
C PHE A 189 -6.36 9.97 -16.58
N SER A 190 -7.48 10.72 -16.56
CA SER A 190 -7.82 11.54 -15.39
C SER A 190 -8.09 10.70 -14.16
N ALA A 191 -8.87 9.63 -14.28
CA ALA A 191 -9.20 8.75 -13.17
C ALA A 191 -7.95 8.09 -12.56
N VAL A 192 -7.00 7.64 -13.39
CA VAL A 192 -5.75 7.05 -12.87
C VAL A 192 -4.85 8.08 -12.20
N LEU A 193 -4.78 9.31 -12.71
CA LEU A 193 -4.06 10.37 -12.01
C LEU A 193 -4.76 10.77 -10.70
N ASP A 194 -6.08 10.66 -10.61
CA ASP A 194 -6.81 10.87 -9.35
C ASP A 194 -6.43 9.79 -8.32
N ASP A 195 -6.35 8.52 -8.74
CA ASP A 195 -5.83 7.42 -7.92
C ASP A 195 -4.37 7.66 -7.49
N MET A 196 -3.50 8.08 -8.42
CA MET A 196 -2.11 8.44 -8.13
C MET A 196 -2.01 9.55 -7.07
N ASP A 197 -2.82 10.59 -7.20
CA ASP A 197 -2.84 11.71 -6.26
C ASP A 197 -3.38 11.28 -4.89
N ALA A 198 -4.37 10.38 -4.84
CA ALA A 198 -4.89 9.81 -3.61
C ALA A 198 -3.83 8.95 -2.89
N ASP A 199 -3.18 8.03 -3.61
CA ASP A 199 -2.09 7.20 -3.11
C ASP A 199 -0.93 8.07 -2.61
N THR A 200 -0.57 9.12 -3.35
CA THR A 200 0.45 10.11 -2.94
C THR A 200 0.10 10.78 -1.62
N ARG A 201 -1.14 11.29 -1.47
CA ARG A 201 -1.59 11.93 -0.22
C ARG A 201 -1.53 10.96 0.95
N GLN A 202 -1.97 9.72 0.75
CA GLN A 202 -1.99 8.73 1.81
C GLN A 202 -0.58 8.32 2.25
N GLY A 203 0.32 8.08 1.30
CA GLY A 203 1.72 7.77 1.58
C GLY A 203 2.45 8.91 2.28
N VAL A 204 2.32 10.13 1.76
CA VAL A 204 2.93 11.34 2.37
C VAL A 204 2.38 11.59 3.77
N ARG A 205 1.06 11.49 3.98
CA ARG A 205 0.43 11.69 5.29
C ARG A 205 0.94 10.70 6.33
N LEU A 206 1.04 9.40 5.99
CA LEU A 206 1.53 8.39 6.92
C LEU A 206 2.99 8.66 7.30
N LEU A 207 3.86 8.95 6.33
CA LEU A 207 5.28 9.17 6.56
C LEU A 207 5.57 10.47 7.31
N THR A 208 4.86 11.55 7.00
CA THR A 208 4.98 12.84 7.72
C THR A 208 4.45 12.75 9.15
N THR A 209 3.37 11.99 9.37
CA THR A 209 2.85 11.71 10.70
C THR A 209 3.86 10.91 11.52
N ALA A 210 4.42 9.85 10.96
CA ALA A 210 5.43 9.03 11.62
C ALA A 210 6.70 9.84 11.98
N ALA A 211 7.18 10.69 11.06
CA ALA A 211 8.32 11.55 11.30
C ALA A 211 8.09 12.50 12.48
N THR A 212 6.90 13.11 12.53
CA THR A 212 6.54 14.08 13.57
C THR A 212 6.36 13.42 14.93
N GLN A 213 5.64 12.29 15.00
CA GLN A 213 5.40 11.57 16.25
C GLN A 213 6.70 11.07 16.90
N ARG A 214 7.69 10.70 16.07
CA ARG A 214 8.99 10.21 16.54
C ARG A 214 10.02 11.32 16.72
N SER A 215 9.71 12.55 16.29
CA SER A 215 10.68 13.64 16.15
C SER A 215 11.94 13.20 15.40
N ASP A 216 11.75 12.41 14.34
CA ASP A 216 12.81 11.78 13.54
C ASP A 216 12.54 12.03 12.04
N PRO A 217 13.44 12.72 11.32
CA PRO A 217 13.22 13.04 9.92
C PRO A 217 13.40 11.85 8.96
N ALA A 218 13.83 10.67 9.42
CA ALA A 218 14.17 9.54 8.54
C ALA A 218 13.02 9.14 7.57
N ALA A 219 11.76 9.17 8.04
CA ALA A 219 10.61 8.85 7.17
C ALA A 219 10.39 9.91 6.05
N LEU A 220 10.88 11.14 6.23
CA LEU A 220 10.82 12.20 5.23
C LEU A 220 11.83 11.99 4.09
N ASP A 221 12.89 11.20 4.30
CA ASP A 221 13.83 10.86 3.22
C ASP A 221 13.15 10.01 2.14
N ALA A 222 12.28 9.07 2.55
CA ALA A 222 11.46 8.28 1.63
C ALA A 222 10.51 9.16 0.81
N VAL A 223 9.87 10.14 1.44
CA VAL A 223 9.01 11.13 0.78
C VAL A 223 9.82 11.93 -0.25
N ASN A 224 10.95 12.51 0.13
CA ASN A 224 11.76 13.36 -0.76
C ASN A 224 12.34 12.58 -1.95
N SER A 225 12.79 11.34 -1.72
CA SER A 225 13.24 10.45 -2.79
C SER A 225 12.11 10.14 -3.79
N PHE A 226 10.93 9.76 -3.28
CA PHE A 226 9.74 9.56 -4.11
C PHE A 226 9.38 10.81 -4.91
N LEU A 227 9.24 11.98 -4.28
CA LEU A 227 8.81 13.21 -4.93
C LEU A 227 9.77 13.64 -6.05
N THR A 228 11.07 13.44 -5.86
CA THR A 228 12.08 13.76 -6.88
C THR A 228 11.88 12.94 -8.15
N GLY A 229 11.68 11.62 -8.01
CA GLY A 229 11.41 10.73 -9.13
C GLY A 229 10.02 10.98 -9.75
N GLN A 230 9.00 11.04 -8.91
CA GLN A 230 7.60 11.17 -9.32
C GLN A 230 7.37 12.48 -10.08
N ARG A 231 7.92 13.61 -9.62
CA ARG A 231 7.77 14.91 -10.31
C ARG A 231 8.35 14.85 -11.72
N ARG A 232 9.54 14.26 -11.88
CA ARG A 232 10.18 14.11 -13.20
C ARG A 232 9.32 13.27 -14.13
N ALA A 233 8.81 12.15 -13.63
CA ALA A 233 7.99 11.23 -14.42
C ALA A 233 6.62 11.83 -14.78
N VAL A 234 5.94 12.50 -13.85
CA VAL A 234 4.68 13.24 -14.12
C VAL A 234 4.92 14.37 -15.10
N GLY A 235 6.05 15.09 -14.99
CA GLY A 235 6.44 16.13 -15.94
C GLY A 235 6.55 15.61 -17.37
N GLY A 236 7.09 14.40 -17.55
CA GLY A 236 7.18 13.74 -18.85
C GLY A 236 5.83 13.40 -19.50
N LEU A 237 4.72 13.39 -18.75
CA LEU A 237 3.38 13.22 -19.32
C LEU A 237 2.91 14.46 -20.09
N LEU A 238 3.52 15.63 -19.89
CA LEU A 238 3.12 16.85 -20.59
C LEU A 238 3.48 16.81 -22.09
N ASP A 239 4.49 16.01 -22.45
CA ASP A 239 4.98 15.90 -23.81
C ASP A 239 3.98 15.13 -24.69
N GLY A 240 3.47 15.81 -25.72
CA GLY A 240 2.49 15.24 -26.65
C GLY A 240 1.07 15.07 -26.08
N ALA A 241 0.79 15.58 -24.87
CA ALA A 241 -0.52 15.50 -24.25
C ALA A 241 -1.57 16.42 -24.90
N SER A 242 -2.86 16.07 -24.76
CA SER A 242 -3.99 16.95 -25.06
C SER A 242 -4.03 18.16 -24.11
N ARG A 243 -4.88 19.15 -24.39
CA ARG A 243 -5.06 20.29 -23.46
C ARG A 243 -5.62 19.82 -22.12
N ALA A 244 -6.61 18.93 -22.14
CA ALA A 244 -7.24 18.40 -20.94
C ALA A 244 -6.24 17.58 -20.11
N GLU A 245 -5.46 16.70 -20.78
CA GLU A 245 -4.40 15.93 -20.14
C GLU A 245 -3.35 16.84 -19.49
N ARG A 246 -2.86 17.88 -20.20
CA ARG A 246 -1.91 18.85 -19.62
C ARG A 246 -2.45 19.53 -18.37
N ASP A 247 -3.70 19.98 -18.40
CA ASP A 247 -4.31 20.67 -17.27
C ASP A 247 -4.50 19.73 -16.08
N ARG A 248 -4.83 18.45 -16.33
CA ARG A 248 -4.87 17.41 -15.29
C ARG A 248 -3.47 17.12 -14.73
N THR A 249 -2.46 16.93 -15.57
CA THR A 249 -1.08 16.68 -15.15
C THR A 249 -0.51 17.81 -14.30
N ARG A 250 -0.81 19.08 -14.65
CA ARG A 250 -0.40 20.25 -13.85
C ARG A 250 -0.98 20.23 -12.43
N ARG A 251 -2.21 19.74 -12.24
CA ARG A 251 -2.79 19.59 -10.88
C ARG A 251 -2.02 18.58 -10.03
N SER A 252 -1.60 17.46 -10.63
CA SER A 252 -0.75 16.48 -9.94
C SER A 252 0.64 17.07 -9.62
N LEU A 253 1.25 17.83 -10.53
CA LEU A 253 2.52 18.52 -10.23
C LEU A 253 2.39 19.49 -9.05
N ALA A 254 1.28 20.24 -8.99
CA ALA A 254 1.00 21.14 -7.86
C ALA A 254 0.86 20.39 -6.53
N LEU A 255 0.26 19.20 -6.52
CA LEU A 255 0.20 18.33 -5.34
C LEU A 255 1.60 17.88 -4.91
N LEU A 256 2.44 17.45 -5.84
CA LEU A 256 3.82 17.03 -5.54
C LEU A 256 4.67 18.20 -5.00
N ASP A 257 4.45 19.42 -5.53
CA ASP A 257 5.04 20.65 -4.99
C ASP A 257 4.61 20.93 -3.55
N ALA A 258 3.31 20.80 -3.27
CA ALA A 258 2.77 20.99 -1.92
C ALA A 258 3.34 19.96 -0.93
N ALA A 259 3.42 18.69 -1.35
CA ALA A 259 4.02 17.62 -0.56
C ALA A 259 5.50 17.86 -0.28
N ARG A 260 6.26 18.38 -1.26
CA ARG A 260 7.67 18.72 -1.08
C ARG A 260 7.85 19.83 -0.05
N LYS A 261 7.10 20.93 -0.21
CA LYS A 261 7.11 22.04 0.75
C LYS A 261 6.74 21.58 2.17
N ARG A 262 5.74 20.70 2.29
CA ARG A 262 5.35 20.10 3.57
C ARG A 262 6.48 19.30 4.20
N SER A 263 7.14 18.43 3.44
CA SER A 263 8.25 17.61 3.93
C SER A 263 9.43 18.47 4.39
N ASP A 264 9.81 19.48 3.61
CA ASP A 264 10.92 20.38 3.94
C ASP A 264 10.62 21.19 5.22
N ALA A 265 9.39 21.71 5.36
CA ALA A 265 8.98 22.46 6.54
C ALA A 265 8.90 21.59 7.82
N LEU A 266 8.44 20.34 7.72
CA LEU A 266 8.47 19.41 8.85
C LEU A 266 9.89 19.05 9.26
N ARG A 267 10.81 18.88 8.30
CA ARG A 267 12.23 18.65 8.59
C ARG A 267 12.83 19.81 9.38
N ALA A 268 12.54 21.06 8.98
CA ALA A 268 12.98 22.24 9.69
C ALA A 268 12.40 22.30 11.12
N ALA A 269 11.10 22.04 11.27
CA ALA A 269 10.43 22.01 12.57
C ALA A 269 11.03 20.95 13.52
N ILE A 270 11.32 19.75 13.02
CA ILE A 270 11.98 18.68 13.80
C ILE A 270 13.40 19.12 14.21
N ALA A 271 14.17 19.70 13.29
CA ALA A 271 15.54 20.13 13.56
C ALA A 271 15.63 21.22 14.63
N CYS A 272 14.64 22.12 14.71
CA CYS A 272 14.60 23.18 15.71
C CYS A 272 13.93 22.77 17.04
N GLY A 273 13.50 21.51 17.18
CA GLY A 273 12.75 21.05 18.36
C GLY A 273 11.40 21.78 18.52
N GLY A 274 10.78 22.15 17.40
CA GLY A 274 9.57 22.97 17.37
C GLY A 274 8.39 22.33 18.11
N PRO A 275 7.39 23.13 18.49
CA PRO A 275 6.23 22.64 19.23
C PRO A 275 5.40 21.65 18.39
N ALA A 276 4.51 20.93 19.07
CA ALA A 276 3.62 19.97 18.42
C ALA A 276 2.84 20.62 17.25
N PRO A 277 2.49 19.85 16.20
CA PRO A 277 1.76 20.36 15.04
C PRO A 277 0.49 21.12 15.43
N VAL A 278 0.26 22.24 14.74
CA VAL A 278 -0.90 23.12 15.00
C VAL A 278 -2.20 22.56 14.42
N GLY A 279 -2.11 21.55 13.56
CA GLY A 279 -3.22 20.87 12.91
C GLY A 279 -2.73 19.78 11.95
N SER A 280 -3.64 19.19 11.17
CA SER A 280 -3.33 18.22 10.12
C SER A 280 -4.26 18.41 8.93
N ASP A 281 -3.77 18.12 7.74
CA ASP A 281 -4.56 18.09 6.51
C ASP A 281 -4.31 16.80 5.70
N ALA A 282 -4.66 16.82 4.42
CA ALA A 282 -4.51 15.67 3.52
C ALA A 282 -3.05 15.24 3.30
N LEU A 283 -2.06 16.08 3.61
CA LEU A 283 -0.63 15.77 3.54
C LEU A 283 -0.04 15.43 4.92
N GLY A 284 -0.87 15.35 5.96
CA GLY A 284 -0.46 15.06 7.34
C GLY A 284 -0.30 16.31 8.20
N PRO A 285 0.50 16.24 9.27
CA PRO A 285 0.63 17.32 10.23
C PRO A 285 1.09 18.62 9.58
N ALA A 286 0.52 19.74 10.01
CA ALA A 286 0.97 21.07 9.61
C ALA A 286 2.18 21.48 10.49
N PRO A 287 3.31 21.88 9.88
CA PRO A 287 4.51 22.26 10.61
C PRO A 287 4.23 23.50 11.46
N ALA A 288 4.72 23.49 12.71
CA ALA A 288 4.78 24.69 13.51
C ALA A 288 5.97 25.56 13.07
N THR A 289 5.86 26.88 13.25
CA THR A 289 6.98 27.79 13.00
C THR A 289 8.01 27.65 14.12
N CYS A 290 9.30 27.64 13.75
CA CYS A 290 10.37 27.66 14.74
C CYS A 290 10.37 29.01 15.47
N PRO A 291 10.54 29.05 16.80
CA PRO A 291 10.66 30.30 17.55
C PRO A 291 11.98 31.01 17.19
N GLY A 292 11.95 31.86 16.16
CA GLY A 292 13.12 32.59 15.65
C GLY A 292 12.90 33.25 14.29
N ASP A 293 11.93 32.79 13.49
CA ASP A 293 11.60 33.36 12.16
C ASP A 293 10.60 34.54 12.22
N ARG A 294 10.72 35.43 13.20
CA ARG A 294 9.94 36.70 13.25
C ARG A 294 10.79 37.90 12.87
#